data_AF-A0A8T5LQ24-F1
#
_entry.id   AF-A0A8T5LQ24-F1
#
_cell.length_a   1.000
_cell.length_b   1.000
_cell.length_c   1.000
_cell.angle_alpha   90.00
_cell.angle_beta   90.00
_cell.angle_gamma   90.00
#
_symmetry.space_group_name_H-M   'P 1'
#
loop_
_entity.id
_entity.type
_entity.pdbx_description
1 polymer ?
#
loop_
_entity_poly.entity_id
_entity_poly.type
_entity_poly.pdbx_seq_one_letter_code
_entity_poly.pdbx_strand_id
1 'polypeptide(L)'
;MSETKNRMINIYKQLLKKHKPQGWWPLLNCKGTNPTKTGSIKGYHTKDYSYPHNEQEKFEIIIGAILTQNTAWPNVEKALLNLKKLKAINPKKLLKLTDKKLKEAIKPAGYFNQKANYLKNITELFIKLKGK
;
A
#
# COMPACT_ATOMS: atom_id res chain seq x y z
N MET A 1 -20.73 32.88 0.64
CA MET A 1 -20.08 31.56 0.92
C MET A 1 -20.25 31.29 2.41
N SER A 2 -20.84 30.16 2.82
CA SER A 2 -21.25 29.95 4.23
C SER A 2 -20.07 29.95 5.21
N GLU A 3 -20.30 30.43 6.42
CA GLU A 3 -19.31 30.52 7.50
C GLU A 3 -18.61 29.17 7.79
N THR A 4 -19.37 28.08 7.76
CA THR A 4 -18.87 26.71 7.87
C THR A 4 -17.86 26.35 6.77
N LYS A 5 -18.11 26.77 5.52
CA LYS A 5 -17.19 26.52 4.40
C LYS A 5 -15.87 27.26 4.59
N ASN A 6 -15.91 28.48 5.11
CA ASN A 6 -14.70 29.25 5.42
C ASN A 6 -13.87 28.60 6.53
N ARG A 7 -14.53 28.08 7.58
CA ARG A 7 -13.86 27.35 8.66
C ARG A 7 -13.16 26.07 8.17
N MET A 8 -13.83 25.27 7.33
CA MET A 8 -13.25 24.05 6.75
C MET A 8 -12.03 24.35 5.88
N ILE A 9 -12.09 25.40 5.05
CA ILE A 9 -10.95 25.82 4.22
C ILE A 9 -9.76 26.25 5.08
N ASN A 10 -10.00 26.96 6.19
CA ASN A 10 -8.92 27.36 7.10
C ASN A 10 -8.25 26.14 7.75
N ILE A 11 -9.04 25.19 8.26
CA ILE A 11 -8.52 23.93 8.82
C ILE A 11 -7.68 23.19 7.78
N TYR A 12 -8.20 23.04 6.55
CA TYR A 12 -7.48 22.42 5.46
C TYR A 12 -6.13 23.11 5.17
N LYS A 13 -6.11 24.45 5.08
CA LYS A 13 -4.88 25.22 4.85
C LYS A 13 -3.84 25.01 5.94
N GLN A 14 -4.26 24.98 7.21
CA GLN A 14 -3.35 24.74 8.35
C GLN A 14 -2.78 23.33 8.32
N LEU A 15 -3.60 22.32 8.06
CA LEU A 15 -3.16 20.93 7.93
C LEU A 15 -2.20 20.76 6.75
N LEU A 16 -2.52 21.34 5.59
CA LEU A 16 -1.68 21.29 4.40
C LEU A 16 -0.31 21.95 4.64
N LYS A 17 -0.29 23.12 5.30
CA LYS A 17 0.96 23.81 5.67
C LYS A 17 1.82 22.96 6.60
N LYS A 18 1.20 22.29 7.58
CA LYS A 18 1.91 21.46 8.58
C LYS A 18 2.44 20.15 7.99
N HIS A 19 1.64 19.46 7.20
CA HIS A 19 1.94 18.09 6.77
C HIS A 19 2.52 17.99 5.35
N LYS A 20 2.52 19.08 4.57
CA LYS A 20 2.91 19.11 3.14
C LYS A 20 2.04 18.18 2.26
N PRO A 21 2.06 18.34 0.92
CA PRO A 21 1.42 17.38 0.03
C PRO A 21 2.06 16.01 0.17
N GLN A 22 1.25 14.98 0.46
CA GLN A 22 1.74 13.60 0.56
C GLN A 22 1.76 12.94 -0.82
N GLY A 23 0.69 13.07 -1.61
CA GLY A 23 0.56 12.41 -2.92
C GLY A 23 -0.49 11.31 -2.91
N TRP A 24 -0.44 10.44 -3.92
CA TRP A 24 -1.22 9.19 -3.95
C TRP A 24 -0.46 8.04 -3.25
N TRP A 25 -1.12 6.89 -3.09
CA TRP A 25 -0.69 5.69 -2.37
C TRP A 25 0.85 5.43 -2.33
N PRO A 26 1.44 5.06 -1.18
CA PRO A 26 2.88 4.81 -1.08
C PRO A 26 3.31 3.48 -1.73
N LEU A 27 4.36 3.53 -2.56
CA LEU A 27 4.95 2.37 -3.24
C LEU A 27 6.39 2.12 -2.78
N LEU A 28 6.76 0.85 -2.62
CA LEU A 28 8.07 0.39 -2.13
C LEU A 28 9.25 0.71 -3.06
N ASN A 29 9.00 1.11 -4.30
CA ASN A 29 10.05 1.42 -5.29
C ASN A 29 10.27 2.92 -5.48
N CYS A 30 9.38 3.75 -4.97
CA CYS A 30 9.52 5.19 -5.15
C CYS A 30 10.25 5.80 -3.96
N LYS A 31 11.12 6.78 -4.24
CA LYS A 31 11.78 7.55 -3.19
C LYS A 31 10.78 8.55 -2.61
N GLY A 32 10.60 8.53 -1.29
CA GLY A 32 9.77 9.50 -0.56
C GLY A 32 10.61 10.32 0.40
N THR A 33 10.05 11.42 0.90
CA THR A 33 10.73 12.32 1.85
C THR A 33 10.32 12.12 3.31
N ASN A 34 9.46 11.14 3.61
CA ASN A 34 8.98 10.87 4.96
C ASN A 34 9.41 9.48 5.44
N PRO A 35 10.41 9.38 6.36
CA PRO A 35 10.70 8.12 7.00
C PRO A 35 9.47 7.67 7.79
N THR A 36 8.94 6.49 7.48
CA THR A 36 7.87 5.89 8.29
C THR A 36 8.43 5.45 9.65
N LYS A 37 7.57 5.06 10.60
CA LYS A 37 8.01 4.46 11.88
C LYS A 37 8.80 3.14 11.71
N THR A 38 8.93 2.60 10.48
CA THR A 38 9.80 1.46 10.19
C THR A 38 11.23 1.87 9.77
N GLY A 39 11.48 3.17 9.59
CA GLY A 39 12.71 3.68 8.99
C GLY A 39 12.74 3.64 7.46
N SER A 40 11.65 3.24 6.81
CA SER A 40 11.56 3.27 5.34
C SER A 40 11.48 4.69 4.83
N ILE A 41 12.45 5.06 3.98
CA ILE A 41 12.46 6.30 3.20
C ILE A 41 11.68 6.18 1.89
N LYS A 42 11.08 5.02 1.62
CA LYS A 42 10.31 4.75 0.39
C LYS A 42 8.85 4.91 0.75
N GLY A 43 8.25 6.01 0.33
CA GLY A 43 6.96 6.45 0.83
C GLY A 43 6.16 7.18 -0.25
N TYR A 44 5.29 8.08 0.19
CA TYR A 44 4.41 8.83 -0.70
C TYR A 44 5.15 9.65 -1.76
N HIS A 45 4.49 9.84 -2.90
CA HIS A 45 5.00 10.59 -4.04
C HIS A 45 4.54 12.04 -3.94
N THR A 46 5.33 12.87 -3.25
CA THR A 46 4.93 14.25 -2.98
C THR A 46 4.64 15.00 -4.28
N LYS A 47 3.41 15.49 -4.43
CA LYS A 47 2.90 16.25 -5.60
C LYS A 47 2.77 15.44 -6.90
N ASP A 48 2.92 14.12 -6.87
CA ASP A 48 2.64 13.25 -8.01
C ASP A 48 1.41 12.39 -7.72
N TYR A 49 0.38 12.59 -8.54
CA TYR A 49 -0.91 11.90 -8.47
C TYR A 49 -1.18 11.03 -9.71
N SER A 50 -0.17 10.84 -10.57
CA SER A 50 -0.30 10.10 -11.82
C SER A 50 -0.17 8.57 -11.66
N TYR A 51 0.20 8.10 -10.47
CA TYR A 51 0.27 6.68 -10.14
C TYR A 51 -1.12 6.02 -10.11
N PRO A 52 -1.19 4.70 -10.38
CA PRO A 52 -0.10 3.80 -10.76
C PRO A 52 0.27 3.88 -12.25
N HIS A 53 1.55 3.74 -12.58
CA HIS A 53 2.07 3.82 -13.96
C HIS A 53 2.12 2.47 -14.67
N ASN A 54 2.19 1.37 -13.92
CA ASN A 54 2.33 0.04 -14.49
C ASN A 54 1.53 -1.02 -13.71
N GLU A 55 1.40 -2.23 -14.28
CA GLU A 55 0.66 -3.33 -13.67
C GLU A 55 1.23 -3.78 -12.32
N GLN A 56 2.55 -3.71 -12.14
CA GLN A 56 3.18 -4.12 -10.90
C GLN A 56 2.80 -3.17 -9.75
N GLU A 57 2.76 -1.87 -10.02
CA GLU A 57 2.31 -0.86 -9.05
C GLU A 57 0.81 -0.99 -8.76
N LYS A 58 -0.03 -1.21 -9.79
CA LYS A 58 -1.46 -1.52 -9.57
C LYS A 58 -1.61 -2.70 -8.62
N PHE A 59 -0.88 -3.77 -8.88
CA PHE A 59 -0.92 -4.97 -8.05
C PHE A 59 -0.44 -4.69 -6.62
N GLU A 60 0.66 -3.94 -6.46
CA GLU A 60 1.18 -3.53 -5.16
C GLU A 60 0.16 -2.71 -4.34
N ILE A 61 -0.54 -1.78 -4.98
CA ILE A 61 -1.61 -0.98 -4.35
C ILE A 61 -2.73 -1.91 -3.86
N ILE A 62 -3.18 -2.84 -4.69
CA ILE A 62 -4.29 -3.75 -4.36
C ILE A 62 -3.93 -4.64 -3.16
N ILE A 63 -2.77 -5.30 -3.18
CA ILE A 63 -2.35 -6.15 -2.07
C ILE A 63 -2.05 -5.32 -0.82
N GLY A 64 -1.50 -4.12 -0.98
CA GLY A 64 -1.28 -3.16 0.10
C GLY A 64 -2.59 -2.77 0.78
N ALA A 65 -3.63 -2.46 0.01
CA ALA A 65 -4.96 -2.12 0.52
C ALA A 65 -5.55 -3.24 1.38
N ILE A 66 -5.46 -4.50 0.94
CA ILE A 66 -5.89 -5.65 1.75
C ILE A 66 -5.08 -5.75 3.04
N LEU A 67 -3.76 -5.55 2.96
CA LEU A 67 -2.87 -5.64 4.12
C LEU A 67 -3.14 -4.52 5.14
N THR A 68 -3.63 -3.34 4.74
CA THR A 68 -3.96 -2.22 5.66
C THR A 68 -5.19 -2.47 6.53
N GLN A 69 -6.07 -3.41 6.16
CA GLN A 69 -7.29 -3.68 6.93
C GLN A 69 -6.96 -4.07 8.37
N ASN A 70 -7.45 -3.30 9.34
CA ASN A 70 -7.18 -3.45 10.78
C ASN A 70 -5.67 -3.57 11.10
N THR A 71 -4.83 -2.76 10.46
CA THR A 71 -3.37 -2.87 10.60
C THR A 71 -2.67 -1.53 10.48
N ALA A 72 -1.78 -1.26 11.43
CA ALA A 72 -0.94 -0.07 11.39
C ALA A 72 0.02 -0.10 10.20
N TRP A 73 0.18 1.03 9.50
CA TRP A 73 1.05 1.15 8.32
C TRP A 73 2.45 0.53 8.48
N PRO A 74 3.17 0.69 9.62
CA PRO A 74 4.49 0.07 9.79
C PRO A 74 4.50 -1.45 9.63
N ASN A 75 3.42 -2.12 10.00
CA ASN A 75 3.28 -3.56 9.87
C ASN A 75 2.94 -3.99 8.45
N VAL A 76 2.12 -3.18 7.75
CA VAL A 76 1.83 -3.35 6.32
C VAL A 76 3.11 -3.26 5.52
N GLU A 77 3.92 -2.24 5.78
CA GLU A 77 5.17 -2.01 5.09
C GLU A 77 6.17 -3.16 5.32
N LYS A 78 6.28 -3.67 6.55
CA LYS A 78 7.07 -4.89 6.84
C LYS A 78 6.58 -6.10 6.02
N ALA A 79 5.27 -6.32 5.95
CA ALA A 79 4.69 -7.40 5.16
C ALA A 79 4.98 -7.24 3.64
N LEU A 80 4.80 -6.03 3.11
CA LEU A 80 5.10 -5.68 1.73
C LEU A 80 6.59 -5.87 1.40
N LEU A 81 7.50 -5.47 2.30
CA LEU A 81 8.94 -5.72 2.17
C LEU A 81 9.28 -7.21 2.18
N ASN A 82 8.63 -8.01 3.03
CA ASN A 82 8.81 -9.46 3.03
C ASN A 82 8.36 -10.09 1.70
N LEU A 83 7.19 -9.69 1.19
CA LEU A 83 6.71 -10.13 -0.12
C LEU A 83 7.66 -9.72 -1.25
N LYS A 84 8.21 -8.50 -1.19
CA LYS A 84 9.22 -8.03 -2.15
C LYS A 84 10.49 -8.88 -2.13
N LYS A 85 11.01 -9.24 -0.95
CA LYS A 85 12.16 -10.15 -0.81
C LYS A 85 11.90 -11.51 -1.47
N LEU A 86 10.66 -12.00 -1.40
CA LEU A 86 10.22 -13.22 -2.06
C LEU A 86 9.90 -13.03 -3.56
N LYS A 87 10.09 -11.84 -4.12
CA LYS A 87 9.67 -11.46 -5.49
C LYS A 87 8.17 -11.69 -5.73
N ALA A 88 7.36 -11.59 -4.67
CA ALA A 88 5.94 -11.89 -4.66
C ALA A 88 5.03 -10.65 -4.82
N ILE A 89 5.61 -9.46 -5.04
CA ILE A 89 4.88 -8.32 -5.65
C ILE A 89 4.82 -8.55 -7.16
N ASN A 90 4.26 -9.70 -7.54
CA ASN A 90 4.04 -10.16 -8.88
C ASN A 90 2.94 -11.23 -8.81
N PRO A 91 1.83 -11.10 -9.55
CA PRO A 91 0.68 -11.99 -9.41
C PRO A 91 1.03 -13.48 -9.56
N LYS A 92 1.81 -13.81 -10.60
CA LYS A 92 2.19 -15.20 -10.91
C LYS A 92 3.14 -15.78 -9.85
N LYS A 93 4.01 -14.96 -9.24
CA LYS A 93 4.93 -15.40 -8.20
C LYS A 93 4.22 -15.56 -6.85
N LEU A 94 3.26 -14.69 -6.53
CA LEU A 94 2.48 -14.79 -5.30
C LEU A 94 1.69 -16.10 -5.25
N LEU A 95 0.99 -16.46 -6.33
CA LEU A 95 0.22 -17.71 -6.41
C LEU A 95 1.09 -18.98 -6.36
N LYS A 96 2.39 -18.88 -6.67
CA LYS A 96 3.34 -20.00 -6.56
C LYS A 96 3.91 -20.18 -5.15
N LEU A 97 3.65 -19.25 -4.23
CA LEU A 97 4.08 -19.43 -2.84
C LEU A 97 3.23 -20.49 -2.15
N THR A 98 3.87 -21.27 -1.29
CA THR A 98 3.14 -22.12 -0.35
C THR A 98 2.40 -21.26 0.66
N ASP A 99 1.28 -21.75 1.19
CA ASP A 99 0.47 -21.06 2.20
C ASP A 99 1.31 -20.66 3.41
N LYS A 100 2.21 -21.55 3.84
CA LYS A 100 3.14 -21.28 4.94
C LYS A 100 4.00 -20.05 4.64
N LYS A 101 4.67 -20.00 3.48
CA LYS A 101 5.54 -18.86 3.09
C LYS A 101 4.76 -17.56 2.95
N LEU A 102 3.57 -17.62 2.35
CA LEU A 102 2.72 -16.43 2.20
C LEU A 102 2.28 -15.88 3.55
N LYS A 103 1.76 -16.76 4.43
CA LYS A 103 1.32 -16.39 5.79
C LYS A 103 2.47 -15.85 6.63
N GLU A 104 3.65 -16.46 6.56
CA GLU A 104 4.86 -15.98 7.25
C GLU A 104 5.25 -14.58 6.77
N ALA A 105 5.26 -14.34 5.46
CA ALA A 105 5.61 -13.04 4.89
C ALA A 105 4.67 -11.92 5.36
N ILE A 106 3.36 -12.20 5.44
CA ILE A 106 2.34 -11.22 5.81
C ILE A 106 1.98 -11.22 7.29
N LYS A 107 2.59 -12.09 8.10
CA LYS A 107 2.34 -12.20 9.55
C LYS A 107 2.37 -10.87 10.30
N PRO A 108 3.29 -9.92 10.02
CA PRO A 108 3.28 -8.61 10.68
C PRO A 108 1.95 -7.87 10.54
N ALA A 109 1.23 -8.07 9.43
CA ALA A 109 -0.02 -7.39 9.15
C ALA A 109 -1.23 -7.98 9.91
N GLY A 110 -1.08 -8.96 10.79
CA GLY A 110 -2.20 -9.55 11.53
C GLY A 110 -3.23 -10.25 10.63
N TYR A 111 -4.19 -10.97 11.20
CA TYR A 111 -5.23 -11.72 10.47
C TYR A 111 -4.69 -12.48 9.24
N PHE A 112 -3.46 -13.01 9.35
CA PHE A 112 -2.69 -13.46 8.18
C PHE A 112 -3.30 -14.69 7.52
N ASN A 113 -4.12 -15.45 8.24
CA ASN A 113 -4.88 -16.55 7.66
C ASN A 113 -5.94 -16.03 6.67
N GLN A 114 -6.77 -15.08 7.09
CA GLN A 114 -7.79 -14.45 6.23
C GLN A 114 -7.15 -13.66 5.09
N LYS A 115 -6.13 -12.85 5.42
CA LYS A 115 -5.43 -12.05 4.42
C LYS A 115 -4.72 -12.90 3.38
N ALA A 116 -4.15 -14.06 3.74
CA ALA A 116 -3.57 -14.96 2.74
C ALA A 116 -4.61 -15.45 1.73
N ASN A 117 -5.82 -15.79 2.18
CA ASN A 117 -6.92 -16.18 1.30
C ASN A 117 -7.36 -15.01 0.41
N TYR A 118 -7.53 -13.82 0.99
CA TYR A 118 -7.90 -12.63 0.22
C TYR A 118 -6.86 -12.27 -0.84
N LEU A 119 -5.57 -12.37 -0.50
CA LEU A 119 -4.47 -12.13 -1.43
C LEU A 119 -4.47 -13.13 -2.58
N LYS A 120 -4.72 -14.41 -2.35
CA LYS A 120 -4.84 -15.40 -3.43
C LYS A 120 -6.03 -15.09 -4.35
N ASN A 121 -7.21 -14.91 -3.78
CA ASN A 121 -8.44 -14.67 -4.52
C ASN A 121 -8.34 -13.40 -5.38
N ILE A 122 -7.84 -12.29 -4.81
CA ILE A 122 -7.69 -11.05 -5.58
C ILE A 122 -6.62 -11.19 -6.66
N THR A 123 -5.59 -11.98 -6.42
CA THR A 123 -4.50 -12.20 -7.40
C THR A 123 -5.00 -13.00 -8.59
N GLU A 124 -5.83 -14.02 -8.38
CA GLU A 124 -6.51 -14.76 -9.45
C GLU A 124 -7.41 -13.83 -10.27
N LEU A 125 -8.22 -13.00 -9.60
CA LEU A 125 -9.07 -12.02 -10.27
C LEU A 125 -8.24 -11.01 -11.08
N PHE A 126 -7.16 -10.48 -10.51
CA PHE A 126 -6.27 -9.53 -11.17
C PHE A 126 -5.66 -10.10 -12.46
N ILE A 127 -5.24 -11.37 -12.44
CA ILE A 127 -4.74 -12.07 -13.64
C ILE A 127 -5.86 -12.24 -14.66
N LYS A 128 -7.07 -12.63 -14.23
CA LYS A 128 -8.23 -12.80 -15.11
C LYS A 128 -8.59 -11.50 -15.83
N LEU A 129 -8.49 -10.37 -15.13
CA LEU A 129 -8.77 -9.03 -15.67
C LEU A 129 -7.58 -8.44 -16.45
N LYS A 130 -6.42 -9.11 -16.50
CA LYS A 130 -5.18 -8.61 -17.11
C LYS A 130 -4.80 -7.21 -16.59
N GLY A 131 -4.86 -7.01 -15.27
CA GLY A 131 -4.47 -5.75 -14.63
C GLY A 131 -5.33 -4.53 -14.98
N LYS A 132 -6.55 -4.75 -15.52
CA LYS A 132 -7.56 -3.72 -15.77
C LYS A 132 -8.38 -3.42 -14.53
#